data_AF-A0A7J2UAZ2-F1
#
_entry.id   AF-A0A7J2UAZ2-F1
#
_cell.length_a   1.000
_cell.length_b   1.000
_cell.length_c   1.000
_cell.angle_alpha   90.00
_cell.angle_beta   90.00
_cell.angle_gamma   90.00
#
_symmetry.space_group_name_H-M   'P 1'
#
loop_
_entity.id
_entity.type
_entity.pdbx_description
1 polymer ?
#
loop_
_entity_poly.entity_id
_entity_poly.type
_entity_poly.pdbx_seq_one_letter_code
_entity_poly.pdbx_strand_id
1 'polypeptide(L)'
;MVRESYAYLLEDVDVRRWYENVARGSRVTADVYLRRLGSACRSLNLKPKDLLGMGEKALGMLLADFVSRLEREGKAGSYIKSCVKAIKSWLSFNMVEVKVKIKIKDA
;
A
#
# COMPACT_ATOMS: atom_id res chain seq x y z
N MET A 1 11.65 13.12 -13.99
CA MET A 1 11.38 12.08 -12.96
C MET A 1 10.64 10.95 -13.66
N VAL A 2 11.30 9.83 -13.96
CA VAL A 2 10.66 8.68 -14.62
C VAL A 2 9.58 8.17 -13.66
N ARG A 3 8.30 8.24 -14.05
CA ARG A 3 7.24 7.56 -13.32
C ARG A 3 7.53 6.07 -13.46
N GLU A 4 8.05 5.44 -12.41
CA GLU A 4 8.19 3.98 -12.38
C GLU A 4 6.81 3.36 -12.68
N SER A 5 6.76 2.58 -13.75
CA SER A 5 5.57 1.83 -14.11
C SER A 5 5.51 0.59 -13.22
N TYR A 6 4.50 0.53 -12.37
CA TYR A 6 4.19 -0.66 -11.56
C TYR A 6 3.17 -1.56 -12.26
N ALA A 7 3.02 -1.42 -13.59
CA ALA A 7 2.08 -2.21 -14.39
C ALA A 7 2.38 -3.72 -14.36
N TYR A 8 3.66 -4.10 -14.21
CA TYR A 8 4.06 -5.51 -14.06
C TYR A 8 3.39 -6.20 -12.87
N LEU A 9 2.97 -5.46 -11.84
CA LEU A 9 2.23 -6.05 -10.73
C LEU A 9 0.87 -6.62 -11.15
N LEU A 10 0.30 -6.16 -12.28
CA LEU A 10 -0.95 -6.67 -12.83
C LEU A 10 -0.79 -8.02 -13.54
N GLU A 11 0.43 -8.52 -13.71
CA GLU A 11 0.68 -9.89 -14.15
C GLU A 11 0.21 -10.90 -13.09
N ASP A 12 0.32 -10.54 -11.80
CA ASP A 12 -0.27 -11.29 -10.70
C ASP A 12 -1.80 -11.17 -10.73
N VAL A 13 -2.47 -12.32 -10.78
CA VAL A 13 -3.92 -12.40 -10.92
C VAL A 13 -4.69 -11.77 -9.75
N ASP A 14 -4.16 -11.85 -8.53
CA ASP A 14 -4.84 -11.34 -7.34
C ASP A 14 -4.71 -9.81 -7.28
N VAL A 15 -3.53 -9.28 -7.64
CA VAL A 15 -3.32 -7.84 -7.78
C VAL A 15 -4.19 -7.27 -8.90
N ARG A 16 -4.32 -7.96 -10.03
CA ARG A 16 -5.21 -7.55 -11.13
C ARG A 16 -6.67 -7.50 -10.68
N ARG A 17 -7.16 -8.55 -10.01
CA ARG A 17 -8.54 -8.60 -9.47
C ARG A 17 -8.81 -7.46 -8.49
N TRP A 18 -7.88 -7.20 -7.58
CA TRP A 18 -7.96 -6.07 -6.65
C TRP A 18 -8.00 -4.73 -7.39
N TYR A 19 -7.10 -4.53 -8.35
CA TYR A 19 -7.02 -3.31 -9.14
C TYR A 19 -8.33 -3.05 -9.89
N GLU A 20 -8.86 -4.06 -10.58
CA GLU A 20 -10.15 -3.97 -11.28
C GLU A 20 -11.29 -3.64 -10.32
N ASN A 21 -11.31 -4.25 -9.13
CA ASN A 21 -12.29 -3.95 -8.10
C ASN A 21 -12.25 -2.48 -7.65
N VAL A 22 -11.05 -1.93 -7.39
CA VAL A 22 -10.89 -0.50 -7.06
C VAL A 22 -11.26 0.39 -8.26
N ALA A 23 -10.91 -0.03 -9.48
CA ALA A 23 -11.17 0.73 -10.70
C ALA A 23 -12.66 0.88 -11.01
N ARG A 24 -13.52 -0.07 -10.59
CA ARG A 24 -14.99 0.06 -10.70
C ARG A 24 -15.52 1.32 -10.01
N GLY A 25 -14.91 1.73 -8.91
CA GLY A 25 -15.25 2.99 -8.23
C GLY A 25 -14.50 4.20 -8.79
N SER A 26 -13.21 4.03 -9.09
CA SER A 26 -12.38 5.10 -9.66
C SER A 26 -11.09 4.55 -10.26
N ARG A 27 -10.95 4.65 -11.58
CA ARG A 27 -9.71 4.26 -12.29
C ARG A 27 -8.49 5.06 -11.82
N VAL A 28 -8.66 6.37 -11.59
CA VAL A 28 -7.59 7.23 -11.06
C VAL A 28 -7.12 6.74 -9.69
N THR A 29 -8.06 6.34 -8.82
CA THR A 29 -7.72 5.78 -7.50
C THR A 29 -7.00 4.46 -7.64
N ALA A 30 -7.44 3.58 -8.55
CA ALA A 30 -6.78 2.30 -8.83
C ALA A 30 -5.33 2.50 -9.30
N ASP A 31 -5.09 3.43 -10.23
CA ASP A 31 -3.74 3.77 -10.73
C ASP A 31 -2.83 4.32 -9.61
N VAL A 32 -3.39 5.19 -8.76
CA VAL A 32 -2.66 5.71 -7.60
C VAL A 32 -2.35 4.58 -6.63
N TYR A 33 -3.31 3.73 -6.30
CA TYR A 33 -3.14 2.64 -5.36
C TYR A 33 -2.13 1.61 -5.86
N LEU A 34 -2.17 1.22 -7.14
CA LEU A 34 -1.18 0.31 -7.74
C LEU A 34 0.24 0.86 -7.59
N ARG A 35 0.45 2.14 -7.91
CA ARG A 35 1.76 2.79 -7.78
C ARG A 35 2.21 2.87 -6.32
N ARG A 36 1.29 3.14 -5.40
CA ARG A 36 1.56 3.28 -3.97
C ARG A 36 1.87 1.94 -3.32
N LEU A 37 1.11 0.90 -3.65
CA LEU A 37 1.35 -0.47 -3.23
C LEU A 37 2.72 -0.93 -3.72
N GLY A 38 3.00 -0.75 -5.01
CA GLY A 38 4.28 -1.15 -5.61
C GLY A 38 5.48 -0.40 -5.03
N SER A 39 5.38 0.93 -4.88
CA SER A 39 6.44 1.74 -4.29
C SER A 39 6.71 1.39 -2.82
N ALA A 40 5.65 1.15 -2.03
CA ALA A 40 5.78 0.72 -0.64
C ALA A 40 6.45 -0.66 -0.56
N CYS A 41 5.95 -1.64 -1.31
CA CYS A 41 6.51 -3.00 -1.40
C CYS A 41 7.99 -2.97 -1.79
N ARG A 42 8.35 -2.23 -2.85
CA ARG A 42 9.76 -2.04 -3.26
C ARG A 42 10.61 -1.47 -2.11
N SER A 43 10.13 -0.42 -1.43
CA SER A 43 10.88 0.22 -0.35
C SER A 43 11.01 -0.64 0.92
N LEU A 44 10.16 -1.65 1.08
CA LEU A 44 10.20 -2.61 2.17
C LEU A 44 10.91 -3.92 1.76
N ASN A 45 11.35 -4.02 0.50
CA ASN A 45 11.87 -5.25 -0.10
C ASN A 45 10.89 -6.45 0.02
N LEU A 46 9.61 -6.17 -0.24
CA LEU A 46 8.52 -7.15 -0.21
C LEU A 46 7.78 -7.17 -1.54
N LYS A 47 7.03 -8.24 -1.78
CA LYS A 47 5.97 -8.34 -2.79
C LYS A 47 4.61 -8.13 -2.11
N PRO A 48 3.56 -7.74 -2.86
CA PRO A 48 2.21 -7.61 -2.30
C PRO A 48 1.73 -8.86 -1.55
N LYS A 49 2.08 -10.05 -2.04
CA LYS A 49 1.70 -11.34 -1.43
C LYS A 49 2.42 -11.63 -0.11
N ASP A 50 3.63 -11.11 0.10
CA ASP A 50 4.36 -11.32 1.36
C ASP A 50 3.64 -10.67 2.54
N LEU A 51 2.91 -9.58 2.29
CA LEU A 51 2.07 -8.91 3.29
C LEU A 51 0.91 -9.79 3.76
N LEU A 52 0.41 -10.70 2.91
CA LEU A 52 -0.75 -11.54 3.24
C LEU A 52 -0.40 -12.66 4.23
N GLY A 53 0.88 -13.06 4.30
CA GLY A 53 1.36 -14.06 5.24
C GLY A 53 1.69 -13.50 6.64
N MET A 54 1.58 -12.19 6.83
CA MET A 54 1.92 -11.55 8.10
C MET A 54 0.73 -11.55 9.06
N GLY A 55 1.00 -11.86 10.33
CA GLY A 55 0.00 -11.70 11.39
C GLY A 55 -0.34 -10.22 11.65
N GLU A 56 -1.52 -9.96 12.21
CA GLU A 56 -2.04 -8.61 12.45
C GLU A 56 -1.05 -7.70 13.20
N LYS A 57 -0.42 -8.20 14.26
CA LYS A 57 0.59 -7.44 15.03
C LYS A 57 1.80 -7.06 14.17
N ALA A 58 2.30 -7.98 13.36
CA ALA A 58 3.44 -7.75 12.48
C ALA A 58 3.11 -6.71 11.40
N LEU A 59 1.92 -6.79 10.80
CA LEU A 59 1.43 -5.76 9.86
C LEU A 59 1.31 -4.39 10.52
N GLY A 60 0.81 -4.34 11.75
CA GLY A 60 0.69 -3.10 12.50
C GLY A 60 2.04 -2.43 12.77
N MET A 61 3.03 -3.21 13.22
CA MET A 61 4.40 -2.75 13.45
C MET A 61 5.07 -2.29 12.14
N LEU A 62 4.95 -3.10 11.08
CA LEU A 62 5.49 -2.77 9.76
C LEU A 62 4.92 -1.45 9.22
N LEU A 63 3.62 -1.21 9.35
CA LEU A 63 3.01 0.06 8.93
C LEU A 63 3.45 1.24 9.78
N ALA A 64 3.62 1.06 11.10
CA ALA A 64 4.13 2.10 11.97
C ALA A 64 5.57 2.49 11.60
N ASP A 65 6.44 1.50 11.43
CA ASP A 65 7.84 1.70 11.03
C ASP A 65 7.95 2.35 9.64
N PHE A 66 7.09 1.92 8.71
CA PHE A 66 6.99 2.51 7.38
C PHE A 66 6.61 3.99 7.43
N VAL A 67 5.61 4.37 8.23
CA VAL A 67 5.22 5.78 8.44
C VAL A 67 6.38 6.57 9.06
N SER A 68 6.95 6.10 10.16
CA SER A 68 8.05 6.79 10.83
C SER A 68 9.29 6.93 9.95
N ARG A 69 9.55 5.99 9.04
CA ARG A 69 10.61 6.13 8.04
C ARG A 69 10.30 7.22 7.02
N LEU A 70 9.11 7.22 6.42
CA LEU A 70 8.75 8.23 5.43
C LEU A 70 8.68 9.66 6.01
N GLU A 71 8.26 9.80 7.28
CA GLU A 71 8.30 11.08 7.99
C GLU A 71 9.75 11.57 8.18
N ARG A 72 10.68 10.70 8.57
CA ARG A 72 12.12 11.03 8.66
C ARG A 72 12.73 11.39 7.31
N GLU A 73 12.25 10.79 6.23
CA GLU A 73 12.62 11.16 4.85
C GLU A 73 11.96 12.47 4.36
N GLY A 74 11.17 13.15 5.20
CA GLY A 74 10.52 14.41 4.87
C GLY A 74 9.36 14.28 3.87
N LYS A 75 8.77 13.08 3.71
CA LYS A 75 7.61 12.92 2.82
C LYS A 75 6.37 13.60 3.41
N ALA A 76 5.56 14.22 2.56
CA ALA A 76 4.31 14.84 2.96
C ALA A 76 3.33 13.83 3.58
N GLY A 77 2.62 14.24 4.64
CA GLY A 77 1.61 13.39 5.31
C GLY A 77 0.53 12.86 4.37
N SER A 78 0.09 13.68 3.41
CA SER A 78 -0.88 13.27 2.37
C SER A 78 -0.34 12.14 1.47
N TYR A 79 0.96 12.16 1.14
CA TYR A 79 1.62 11.08 0.42
C TYR A 79 1.64 9.80 1.27
N ILE A 80 2.08 9.89 2.52
CA ILE A 80 2.17 8.75 3.44
C ILE A 80 0.79 8.11 3.63
N LYS A 81 -0.24 8.94 3.86
CA LYS A 81 -1.64 8.51 3.99
C LYS A 81 -2.11 7.76 2.74
N SER A 82 -1.74 8.22 1.54
CA SER A 82 -2.08 7.50 0.31
C SER A 82 -1.38 6.14 0.19
N CYS A 83 -0.14 6.01 0.67
CA CYS A 83 0.56 4.72 0.74
C CYS A 83 -0.14 3.75 1.70
N VAL A 84 -0.43 4.20 2.93
CA VAL A 84 -1.09 3.36 3.94
C VAL A 84 -2.48 2.93 3.48
N LYS A 85 -3.25 3.82 2.84
CA LYS A 85 -4.55 3.48 2.25
C LYS A 85 -4.46 2.40 1.19
N ALA A 86 -3.47 2.48 0.29
CA ALA A 86 -3.28 1.48 -0.75
C ALA A 86 -2.96 0.10 -0.15
N ILE A 87 -2.06 0.05 0.84
CA ILE A 87 -1.71 -1.20 1.55
C ILE A 87 -2.95 -1.78 2.26
N LYS A 88 -3.68 -0.96 3.04
CA LYS A 88 -4.89 -1.42 3.74
C LYS A 88 -5.98 -1.89 2.78
N SER A 89 -6.13 -1.23 1.63
CA SER A 89 -7.08 -1.66 0.59
C SER A 89 -6.72 -3.02 0.01
N TRP A 90 -5.43 -3.26 -0.26
CA TRP A 90 -4.95 -4.57 -0.73
C TRP A 90 -5.20 -5.67 0.31
N LEU A 91 -4.83 -5.42 1.58
CA LEU A 91 -5.02 -6.38 2.67
C LEU A 91 -6.50 -6.72 2.86
N SER A 92 -7.37 -5.70 2.93
CA SER A 92 -8.81 -5.88 3.12
C SER A 92 -9.47 -6.65 1.98
N PHE A 93 -9.07 -6.42 0.72
CA PHE A 93 -9.56 -7.19 -0.42
C PHE A 93 -9.23 -8.68 -0.31
N ASN A 94 -8.11 -9.01 0.35
CA ASN A 94 -7.67 -10.38 0.61
C ASN A 94 -8.07 -10.89 2.01
N MET A 95 -9.07 -10.26 2.65
CA MET A 95 -9.58 -10.65 3.97
C MET A 95 -8.55 -10.61 5.12
N VAL A 96 -7.48 -9.81 4.95
CA VAL A 96 -6.49 -9.55 5.99
C VAL A 96 -6.78 -8.20 6.64
N GLU A 97 -7.13 -8.23 7.93
CA GLU A 97 -7.46 -7.02 8.68
C GLU A 97 -6.25 -6.43 9.42
N VAL A 98 -6.19 -5.09 9.44
CA VAL A 98 -5.26 -4.33 10.28
C VAL A 98 -6.06 -3.36 11.14
N LYS A 99 -6.36 -3.76 12.38
CA LYS A 99 -7.20 -2.96 13.29
C LYS A 99 -6.47 -1.80 13.95
N VAL A 100 -5.13 -1.83 13.94
CA VAL A 100 -4.35 -0.74 14.52
C VAL A 100 -4.56 0.58 13.78
N LYS A 101 -4.77 1.63 14.57
CA LYS A 101 -4.85 3.02 14.10
C LYS A 101 -3.43 3.60 14.01
N ILE A 102 -2.93 3.70 12.79
CA ILE A 102 -1.63 4.34 12.51
C ILE A 102 -1.86 5.85 12.37
N LYS A 103 -1.20 6.64 13.23
CA LYS A 103 -1.18 8.10 13.15
C LYS A 103 -0.15 8.55 12.12
N ILE A 104 -0.45 9.60 11.37
CA ILE A 104 0.43 10.21 10.39
C ILE A 104 0.41 11.71 10.67
N LYS A 105 1.58 12.34 10.75
CA LYS A 105 1.67 13.77 11.00
C LYS A 105 0.99 14.56 9.87
N ASP A 106 0.20 15.56 10.24
CA ASP A 106 -0.44 16.51 9.32
C ASP A 106 -1.35 15.86 8.24
N ALA A 107 -2.02 14.73 8.54
CA ALA A 107 -2.82 13.96 7.57
C ALA A 107 -4.14 13.37 8.10
#